data_AF-A0A397V374-F1
#
_entry.id   AF-A0A397V374-F1
#
_cell.length_a   1.000
_cell.length_b   1.000
_cell.length_c   1.000
_cell.angle_alpha   90.00
_cell.angle_beta   90.00
_cell.angle_gamma   90.00
#
_symmetry.space_group_name_H-M   'P 1'
#
loop_
_entity.id
_entity.type
_entity.pdbx_description
1 polymer ?
#
loop_
_entity_poly.entity_id
_entity_poly.type
_entity_poly.pdbx_seq_one_letter_code
_entity_poly.pdbx_strand_id
1 'polypeptide(L)' 'MERYKEAIIDLTKLLDIEPNNNFALRYLGETYHLTKEAMIYLAKLLGIEPSDDIDETLKKKIDRCT' A
#
# COMPACT_ATOMS: atom_id res chain seq x y z
N MET A 1 -2.52 0.56 -8.23
CA MET A 1 -2.32 1.02 -6.84
C MET A 1 -3.30 2.12 -6.42
N GLU A 2 -3.77 2.99 -7.33
CA GLU A 2 -4.70 4.08 -6.98
C GLU A 2 -5.95 3.63 -6.21
N ARG A 3 -6.64 2.59 -6.67
CA ARG A 3 -7.83 2.04 -5.95
C ARG A 3 -7.54 1.59 -4.52
N TYR A 4 -6.33 1.10 -4.24
CA TYR A 4 -5.92 0.72 -2.88
C TYR A 4 -5.58 1.95 -2.04
N LYS A 5 -5.00 3.00 -2.65
CA LYS A 5 -4.78 4.29 -1.98
C LYS A 5 -6.10 4.96 -1.60
N GLU A 6 -7.08 4.93 -2.50
CA GLU A 6 -8.44 5.43 -2.23
C GLU A 6 -9.10 4.64 -1.10
N ALA A 7 -9.04 3.31 -1.15
CA ALA A 7 -9.56 2.46 -0.07
C ALA A 7 -8.90 2.75 1.29
N ILE A 8 -7.58 2.95 1.32
CA ILE A 8 -6.86 3.36 2.55
C ILE A 8 -7.40 4.70 3.06
N ILE A 9 -7.54 5.71 2.19
CA ILE A 9 -8.05 7.04 2.56
C ILE A 9 -9.46 6.93 3.16
N ASP A 10 -10.35 6.18 2.52
CA ASP A 10 -11.74 6.05 2.99
C ASP A 10 -11.84 5.27 4.31
N LEU A 11 -11.04 4.22 4.47
CA LEU A 11 -10.95 3.45 5.72
C LEU A 11 -10.33 4.29 6.86
N THR A 12 -9.32 5.11 6.58
CA THR A 12 -8.75 6.02 7.56
C THR A 12 -9.77 7.09 8.00
N LYS A 13 -10.51 7.69 7.07
CA LYS A 13 -11.61 8.62 7.43
C LYS A 13 -12.67 7.95 8.29
N LEU A 14 -12.99 6.69 8.02
CA LEU A 14 -13.93 5.93 8.85
C LEU A 14 -13.39 5.73 10.28
N LEU A 15 -12.09 5.47 10.42
CA LEU A 15 -11.44 5.37 11.74
C LEU A 15 -11.34 6.72 12.48
N ASP A 16 -11.27 7.84 11.76
CA ASP A 16 -11.33 9.17 12.40
C ASP A 16 -12.70 9.42 13.06
N ILE A 17 -13.77 8.85 12.50
CA ILE A 17 -15.14 8.96 13.01
C ILE A 17 -15.42 7.88 14.06
N GLU A 18 -15.02 6.63 13.79
CA GLU A 18 -15.19 5.48 14.67
C GLU A 18 -13.86 4.72 14.84
N PRO A 19 -13.01 5.13 15.79
CA PRO A 19 -11.64 4.61 15.94
C PRO A 19 -11.54 3.11 16.20
N ASN A 20 -12.59 2.53 16.77
CA ASN A 20 -12.65 1.11 17.13
C ASN A 20 -13.51 0.28 16.17
N ASN A 21 -13.77 0.80 14.97
CA ASN A 21 -14.50 0.06 13.96
C ASN A 21 -13.67 -1.14 13.49
N ASN A 22 -14.03 -2.33 13.97
CA ASN A 22 -13.35 -3.59 13.66
C ASN A 22 -13.30 -3.89 12.15
N PHE A 23 -14.33 -3.47 11.41
CA PHE A 23 -14.37 -3.65 9.96
C PHE A 23 -13.30 -2.77 9.29
N ALA A 24 -13.25 -1.49 9.65
CA ALA A 24 -12.28 -0.55 9.11
C ALA A 24 -10.84 -0.99 9.40
N LEU A 25 -10.54 -1.40 10.64
CA LEU A 25 -9.21 -1.93 11.02
C LEU A 25 -8.82 -3.18 10.22
N ARG A 26 -9.74 -4.14 10.09
CA ARG A 26 -9.47 -5.38 9.33
C ARG A 26 -9.16 -5.09 7.87
N TYR A 27 -10.03 -4.33 7.19
CA TYR A 27 -9.85 -4.03 5.77
C TYR A 27 -8.63 -3.14 5.52
N LEU A 28 -8.28 -2.26 6.47
CA LEU A 28 -7.08 -1.46 6.36
C LEU A 28 -5.83 -2.35 6.41
N GLY A 29 -5.77 -3.29 7.37
CA GLY A 29 -4.70 -4.27 7.46
C GLY A 29 -4.56 -5.15 6.21
N GLU A 30 -5.68 -5.67 5.69
CA GLU A 30 -5.70 -6.44 4.44
C GLU A 30 -5.22 -5.61 3.25
N THR A 31 -5.66 -4.35 3.15
CA THR A 31 -5.26 -3.45 2.06
C THR A 31 -3.77 -3.13 2.11
N TYR A 32 -3.20 -2.88 3.30
CA TYR A 32 -1.77 -2.71 3.48
C TYR A 32 -0.99 -3.99 3.12
N HIS A 33 -1.50 -5.16 3.51
CA HIS A 33 -0.86 -6.44 3.18
C HIS A 33 -0.81 -6.69 1.67
N LEU A 34 -1.95 -6.55 0.99
CA LEU A 34 -2.04 -6.69 -0.46
C LEU A 34 -1.14 -5.68 -1.19
N THR A 35 -1.06 -4.44 -0.70
CA THR A 35 -0.17 -3.43 -1.27
C THR A 35 1.30 -3.84 -1.11
N LYS A 36 1.69 -4.32 0.07
CA LYS A 36 3.06 -4.81 0.34
C LYS A 36 3.41 -6.01 -0.54
N GLU A 37 2.52 -6.99 -0.67
CA GLU A 37 2.74 -8.14 -1.54
C GLU A 37 2.89 -7.75 -3.01
N ALA A 38 2.02 -6.86 -3.50
CA ALA A 38 2.13 -6.34 -4.86
C ALA A 38 3.46 -5.63 -5.10
N MET A 39 3.96 -4.89 -4.11
CA MET A 39 5.29 -4.26 -4.18
C MET A 39 6.43 -5.26 -4.22
N ILE A 40 6.39 -6.29 -3.37
CA ILE A 40 7.41 -7.35 -3.36
C ILE A 40 7.42 -8.09 -4.70
N TYR A 41 6.25 -8.37 -5.28
CA TYR A 41 6.14 -8.99 -6.59
C TYR A 41 6.78 -8.13 -7.69
N LEU A 42 6.44 -6.84 -7.74
CA LEU A 42 7.02 -5.89 -8.70
C LEU A 42 8.53 -5.72 -8.50
N ALA A 43 9.00 -5.68 -7.25
CA ALA A 43 10.42 -5.61 -6.92
C ALA A 43 11.20 -6.79 -7.49
N LYS A 44 10.71 -8.01 -7.26
CA LYS A 44 11.29 -9.23 -7.83
C LYS A 44 11.33 -9.19 -9.35
N LEU A 45 10.25 -8.75 -10.00
CA LEU A 45 10.18 -8.61 -11.46
C LEU A 45 11.25 -7.63 -11.98
N LEU A 46 11.50 -6.56 -11.24
CA LEU A 46 12.48 -5.52 -11.59
C LEU A 46 13.91 -5.82 -11.09
N GLY A 47 14.13 -6.98 -10.46
CA GLY A 47 15.43 -7.36 -9.90
C GLY A 47 15.88 -6.50 -8.71
N ILE A 48 14.92 -5.92 -7.97
CA ILE A 48 15.15 -5.09 -6.80
C ILE A 48 15.04 -5.97 -5.54
N GLU A 49 15.98 -5.81 -4.62
CA GLU A 49 15.92 -6.47 -3.32
C GLU A 49 14.77 -5.89 -2.47
N PRO A 50 13.82 -6.73 -2.00
CA PRO A 50 12.74 -6.27 -1.14
C PRO A 50 13.27 -5.75 0.20
N SER A 51 12.94 -4.50 0.54
CA SER A 51 13.22 -3.88 1.83
C SER A 51 12.00 -3.09 2.30
N ASP A 52 12.00 -2.63 3.56
CA ASP A 52 10.89 -1.82 4.08
C ASP A 52 10.75 -0.46 3.36
N ASP A 53 11.83 0.03 2.73
CA ASP A 53 11.85 1.28 1.93
C ASP A 53 11.58 1.05 0.42
N ILE A 54 11.04 -0.12 0.05
CA ILE A 54 10.79 -0.46 -1.35
C ILE A 54 9.78 0.49 -2.02
N ASP A 55 8.83 1.03 -1.26
CA ASP A 55 7.77 1.92 -1.73
C ASP A 55 8.36 3.18 -2.41
N GLU A 56 9.32 3.83 -1.74
CA GLU A 56 10.02 5.02 -2.25
C GLU A 56 10.96 4.67 -3.42
N THR A 57 11.64 3.52 -3.34
CA THR A 57 12.55 3.05 -4.39
C THR A 57 11.81 2.74 -5.69
N LEU A 58 10.64 2.10 -5.59
CA LEU A 58 9.78 1.80 -6.75
C LEU A 58 9.21 3.09 -7.33
N LYS A 59 8.73 4.01 -6.49
CA LYS A 59 8.19 5.31 -6.90
C LYS A 59 9.22 6.12 -7.70
N LYS A 60 10.45 6.28 -7.19
CA LYS A 60 11.55 6.97 -7.88
C LYS A 60 11.90 6.34 -9.24
N LYS A 61 11.84 5.01 -9.36
CA LYS A 61 12.11 4.31 -10.63
C LYS A 61 10.98 4.45 -11.63
N ILE A 62 9.73 4.34 -11.18
CA ILE A 62 8.54 4.54 -12.02
C ILE A 62 8.51 5.99 -12.52
N ASP A 63 8.70 6.97 -11.63
CA ASP A 63 8.72 8.40 -11.95
C ASP A 63 9.88 8.79 -12.89
N ARG A 64 10.98 8.02 -12.94
CA ARG A 64 12.09 8.19 -13.92
C ARG A 64 11.81 7.51 -15.26
N CYS A 65 10.84 6.62 -15.34
CA CYS A 65 10.49 5.87 -16.55
C CYS A 65 9.29 6.46 -17.31
N THR A 66 8.54 7.38 -16.72
CA THR A 66 7.48 8.21 -17.34
C THR A 66 7.94 9.63 -17.59
#